data_AF-A0A7C9D3C6-F1
#
_entry.id   AF-A0A7C9D3C6-F1
#
_cell.length_a   1.000
_cell.length_b   1.000
_cell.length_c   1.000
_cell.angle_alpha   90.00
_cell.angle_beta   90.00
_cell.angle_gamma   90.00
#
_symmetry.space_group_name_H-M   'P 1'
#
loop_
_entity.id
_entity.type
_entity.pdbx_description
1 polymer ?
#
loop_
_entity_poly.entity_id
_entity_poly.type
_entity_poly.pdbx_seq_one_letter_code
_entity_poly.pdbx_strand_id
1 'polypeptide(L)'
;MDRNLPRKSSYRSASSSSSRSSTSYSNRRYGANPARYSGQNPARTHDHRSRSVSEGDRESRMESPIGQLEGEHEVKDCFDAQSIVGTCPFMCPEKERNQREQLRDLAVFERLDGNPRRTSSSLAVKKFCRTISTKDVQASDLRPLPVLEDTLNYLMKLLDSSDHPFEVVHDFIFDRTRSIRQDLSMQNIFSDRVIWMYEKMVKFHVISHYKLRRCKGDCSIISSIHHLNKEQLTKCLASLYNLYEVNRSSESIHANEAEFRSVYVLLHLDSHTQLMGESLPLWFSRLPPPIIKSKEMNFARRVLRFFRMGNYMHFLGTIASEATYLQSYLIEPFISE
;
A
#
# COMPACT_ATOMS: atom_id res chain seq x y z
N MET A 1 46.67 43.59 -48.20
CA MET A 1 47.83 42.72 -47.92
C MET A 1 48.42 43.12 -46.59
N ASP A 2 48.25 42.23 -45.61
CA ASP A 2 49.24 41.78 -44.63
C ASP A 2 49.96 42.72 -43.62
N ARG A 3 49.91 42.25 -42.36
CA ARG A 3 50.86 42.33 -41.23
C ARG A 3 50.70 43.48 -40.21
N ASN A 4 50.18 43.19 -39.00
CA ASN A 4 50.85 42.65 -37.78
C ASN A 4 51.75 43.70 -37.11
N LEU A 5 51.60 44.12 -35.84
CA LEU A 5 51.40 43.44 -34.53
C LEU A 5 51.13 44.53 -33.44
N PRO A 6 50.66 44.20 -32.21
CA PRO A 6 51.63 44.03 -31.12
C PRO A 6 51.29 42.98 -30.02
N ARG A 7 52.40 42.47 -29.45
CA ARG A 7 52.71 42.03 -28.07
C ARG A 7 51.90 40.93 -27.37
N LYS A 8 52.61 39.81 -27.16
CA LYS A 8 52.36 38.77 -26.14
C LYS A 8 52.85 39.21 -24.75
N SER A 9 52.07 38.89 -23.72
CA SER A 9 52.45 38.86 -22.31
C SER A 9 52.25 37.45 -21.76
N SER A 10 53.23 37.02 -20.97
CA SER A 10 53.51 35.71 -20.42
C SER A 10 52.66 35.32 -19.20
N TYR A 11 52.49 34.01 -19.03
CA TYR A 11 51.79 33.32 -17.95
C TYR A 11 52.42 33.52 -16.56
N ARG A 12 51.56 33.76 -15.55
CA ARG A 12 51.69 33.23 -14.18
C ARG A 12 50.30 32.93 -13.62
N SER A 13 50.23 31.80 -12.94
CA SER A 13 49.10 31.12 -12.33
C SER A 13 48.42 31.90 -11.19
N ALA A 14 47.09 31.89 -11.17
CA ALA A 14 46.28 32.11 -9.98
C ALA A 14 45.06 31.18 -9.99
N SER A 15 44.91 30.47 -8.88
CA SER A 15 43.83 29.59 -8.46
C SER A 15 42.45 30.25 -8.51
N SER A 16 41.47 29.61 -9.16
CA SER A 16 40.05 29.94 -9.04
C SER A 16 39.29 28.77 -8.41
N SER A 17 38.87 29.01 -7.17
CA SER A 17 37.96 28.21 -6.37
C SER A 17 36.60 28.02 -7.06
N SER A 18 36.24 26.77 -7.33
CA SER A 18 34.89 26.37 -7.70
C SER A 18 33.99 26.32 -6.46
N SER A 19 33.07 27.27 -6.34
CA SER A 19 31.99 27.25 -5.37
C SER A 19 30.99 26.14 -5.70
N ARG A 20 31.08 25.03 -4.94
CA ARG A 20 30.06 23.98 -4.91
C ARG A 20 28.91 24.45 -4.04
N SER A 21 27.75 24.68 -4.64
CA SER A 21 26.49 24.91 -3.93
C SER A 21 26.01 23.58 -3.35
N SER A 22 26.28 23.36 -2.07
CA SER A 22 25.77 22.23 -1.28
C SER A 22 24.30 22.50 -0.91
N THR A 23 23.38 21.85 -1.60
CA THR A 23 21.96 21.82 -1.20
C THR A 23 21.82 20.82 -0.05
N SER A 24 21.80 21.34 1.19
CA SER A 24 21.52 20.56 2.39
C SER A 24 20.07 20.07 2.40
N TYR A 25 19.86 18.78 2.20
CA TYR A 25 18.59 18.12 2.47
C TYR A 25 18.39 18.05 3.99
N SER A 26 17.52 18.90 4.52
CA SER A 26 17.11 18.86 5.92
C SER A 26 16.15 17.68 6.13
N ASN A 27 16.68 16.58 6.66
CA ASN A 27 15.94 15.44 7.19
C ASN A 27 14.93 15.89 8.26
N ARG A 28 13.64 15.61 8.06
CA ARG A 28 12.66 15.60 9.16
C ARG A 28 12.37 14.16 9.55
N ARG A 29 12.80 13.85 10.78
CA ARG A 29 12.57 12.59 11.51
C ARG A 29 11.09 12.25 11.56
N TYR A 30 10.76 11.01 11.23
CA TYR A 30 9.49 10.38 11.58
C TYR A 30 9.43 10.21 13.11
N GLY A 31 8.59 11.00 13.77
CA GLY A 31 8.29 10.85 15.19
C GLY A 31 7.25 9.76 15.40
N ALA A 32 7.66 8.62 15.95
CA ALA A 32 6.78 7.69 16.64
C ALA A 32 6.67 8.15 18.09
N ASN A 33 5.44 8.36 18.59
CA ASN A 33 5.20 8.57 20.02
C ASN A 33 4.07 7.63 20.47
N PRO A 34 4.31 6.71 21.41
CA PRO A 34 3.29 5.91 22.07
C PRO A 34 2.79 6.66 23.32
N ALA A 35 1.49 6.96 23.39
CA ALA A 35 0.86 7.44 24.61
C ALA A 35 0.61 6.25 25.56
N ARG A 36 1.46 6.09 26.59
CA ARG A 36 1.16 5.32 27.80
C ARG A 36 0.59 6.28 28.85
N TYR A 37 -0.58 5.97 29.39
CA TYR A 37 -1.11 6.63 30.58
C TYR A 37 -0.81 5.74 31.79
N SER A 38 -0.03 6.23 32.75
CA SER A 38 0.12 5.66 34.08
C SER A 38 -0.76 6.43 35.05
N GLY A 39 -1.68 5.74 35.72
CA GLY A 39 -2.35 6.20 36.92
C GLY A 39 -1.98 5.26 38.07
N GLN A 40 -1.30 5.81 39.07
CA GLN A 40 -0.77 5.15 40.25
C GLN A 40 -1.87 4.65 41.19
N ASN A 41 -1.62 3.56 41.92
CA ASN A 41 -1.90 3.51 43.36
C ASN A 41 -1.05 2.45 44.08
N PRO A 42 -0.70 2.68 45.37
CA PRO A 42 0.49 2.09 46.00
C PRO A 42 0.23 0.79 46.76
N ALA A 43 1.34 0.09 47.01
CA ALA A 43 1.46 -1.17 47.71
C ALA A 43 1.13 -1.11 49.22
N ARG A 44 0.70 -2.26 49.78
CA ARG A 44 1.19 -2.91 51.02
C ARG A 44 0.39 -4.20 51.26
N THR A 45 0.96 -5.37 50.96
CA THR A 45 1.53 -6.34 51.93
C THR A 45 0.55 -6.82 53.01
N HIS A 46 0.16 -8.10 52.96
CA HIS A 46 0.59 -9.10 53.94
C HIS A 46 0.19 -10.53 53.52
N ASP A 47 0.96 -11.44 54.09
CA ASP A 47 1.24 -12.84 53.77
C ASP A 47 0.22 -13.83 54.40
N HIS A 48 0.36 -15.09 53.97
CA HIS A 48 -0.03 -16.36 54.63
C HIS A 48 -1.33 -17.10 54.23
N ARG A 49 -1.14 -18.05 53.29
CA ARG A 49 -1.20 -19.52 53.48
C ARG A 49 -2.38 -20.14 54.28
N SER A 50 -3.19 -20.96 53.60
CA SER A 50 -3.37 -22.43 53.84
C SER A 50 -4.83 -22.95 53.78
N ARG A 51 -4.98 -24.16 53.19
CA ARG A 51 -6.01 -25.22 53.39
C ARG A 51 -7.43 -24.93 52.86
N SER A 52 -8.02 -25.67 51.91
CA SER A 52 -8.21 -27.11 51.65
C SER A 52 -9.41 -27.76 52.39
N VAL A 53 -10.35 -28.26 51.56
CA VAL A 53 -11.23 -29.45 51.67
C VAL A 53 -12.63 -29.33 52.31
N SER A 54 -13.61 -29.84 51.53
CA SER A 54 -14.82 -30.66 51.87
C SER A 54 -16.00 -30.00 52.59
N GLU A 55 -17.16 -29.85 51.93
CA GLU A 55 -18.30 -30.80 51.74
C GLU A 55 -19.40 -30.59 52.79
N GLY A 56 -20.67 -30.55 52.36
CA GLY A 56 -21.82 -30.76 53.25
C GLY A 56 -23.10 -29.98 52.90
N ASP A 57 -24.12 -30.72 52.44
CA ASP A 57 -25.57 -30.55 52.65
C ASP A 57 -26.34 -29.42 51.92
N ARG A 58 -27.29 -29.74 51.00
CA ARG A 58 -28.72 -30.14 51.21
C ARG A 58 -29.50 -29.05 51.98
N GLU A 59 -30.67 -28.52 51.61
CA GLU A 59 -31.71 -28.80 50.61
C GLU A 59 -32.80 -27.70 50.74
N SER A 60 -33.53 -27.43 49.66
CA SER A 60 -34.93 -26.97 49.62
C SER A 60 -35.33 -25.47 49.62
N ARG A 61 -36.37 -25.24 48.79
CA ARG A 61 -37.46 -24.24 48.84
C ARG A 61 -37.36 -22.95 48.01
N MET A 62 -37.88 -23.12 46.80
CA MET A 62 -38.71 -22.25 45.96
C MET A 62 -39.57 -21.20 46.72
N GLU A 63 -39.49 -19.93 46.32
CA GLU A 63 -40.62 -19.02 46.03
C GLU A 63 -40.12 -17.70 45.38
N SER A 64 -40.79 -17.28 44.29
CA SER A 64 -40.62 -16.04 43.50
C SER A 64 -41.25 -14.82 44.23
N PRO A 65 -41.39 -13.57 43.71
CA PRO A 65 -41.15 -13.03 42.35
C PRO A 65 -40.58 -11.58 42.27
N ILE A 66 -39.70 -11.25 41.33
CA ILE A 66 -39.40 -9.83 41.01
C ILE A 66 -39.10 -9.62 39.52
N GLY A 67 -39.88 -8.74 38.89
CA GLY A 67 -39.35 -7.72 37.97
C GLY A 67 -39.29 -8.07 36.48
N GLN A 68 -40.36 -7.69 35.78
CA GLN A 68 -40.30 -7.31 34.36
C GLN A 68 -39.22 -6.24 34.16
N LEU A 69 -38.35 -6.41 33.16
CA LEU A 69 -37.88 -5.33 32.29
C LEU A 69 -37.52 -5.97 30.94
N GLU A 70 -38.39 -5.68 29.97
CA GLU A 70 -38.23 -5.97 28.55
C GLU A 70 -36.99 -5.25 27.98
N GLY A 71 -36.40 -5.87 26.97
CA GLY A 71 -35.29 -5.31 26.21
C GLY A 71 -35.13 -6.09 24.92
N GLU A 72 -36.18 -6.12 24.10
CA GLU A 72 -36.11 -6.50 22.70
C GLU A 72 -35.15 -5.54 21.99
N HIS A 73 -33.88 -5.93 21.86
CA HIS A 73 -32.99 -5.28 20.90
C HIS A 73 -33.23 -5.92 19.54
N GLU A 74 -34.18 -5.32 18.81
CA GLU A 74 -34.38 -5.51 17.39
C GLU A 74 -33.05 -5.53 16.65
N VAL A 75 -32.80 -6.63 15.93
CA VAL A 75 -31.78 -6.72 14.88
C VAL A 75 -32.23 -5.78 13.77
N LYS A 76 -31.81 -4.52 13.86
CA LYS A 76 -32.13 -3.50 12.86
C LYS A 76 -31.15 -3.59 11.71
N ASP A 77 -31.70 -3.88 10.53
CA ASP A 77 -31.06 -4.05 9.23
C ASP A 77 -29.83 -3.15 8.96
N CYS A 78 -28.75 -3.80 8.51
CA CYS A 78 -27.53 -3.16 8.00
C CYS A 78 -27.58 -3.05 6.46
N PHE A 79 -28.65 -2.47 5.92
CA PHE A 79 -28.83 -2.37 4.46
C PHE A 79 -29.28 -1.01 3.93
N ASP A 80 -29.13 0.08 4.71
CA ASP A 80 -29.35 1.43 4.15
C ASP A 80 -28.51 2.52 4.81
N ALA A 81 -27.19 2.32 4.87
CA ALA A 81 -26.29 3.46 5.00
C ALA A 81 -26.09 4.04 3.60
N GLN A 82 -26.79 5.13 3.27
CA GLN A 82 -26.60 5.88 2.02
C GLN A 82 -25.10 6.10 1.79
N SER A 83 -24.55 5.43 0.77
CA SER A 83 -23.14 5.55 0.41
C SER A 83 -22.88 6.98 -0.05
N ILE A 84 -21.99 7.69 0.63
CA ILE A 84 -21.57 9.03 0.22
C ILE A 84 -21.02 8.97 -1.21
N VAL A 85 -21.52 9.83 -2.09
CA VAL A 85 -21.02 9.95 -3.47
C VAL A 85 -20.13 11.18 -3.55
N GLY A 86 -18.88 11.00 -3.98
CA GLY A 86 -17.93 12.08 -4.13
C GLY A 86 -18.30 13.03 -5.26
N THR A 87 -18.05 14.32 -5.06
CA THR A 87 -18.39 15.40 -6.00
C THR A 87 -17.18 16.24 -6.40
N CYS A 88 -15.97 15.91 -5.94
CA CYS A 88 -14.76 16.61 -6.36
C CYS A 88 -14.46 16.35 -7.85
N PRO A 89 -14.47 17.37 -8.73
CA PRO A 89 -14.25 17.16 -10.16
C PRO A 89 -12.76 17.06 -10.54
N PHE A 90 -11.85 17.15 -9.57
CA PHE A 90 -10.41 17.23 -9.79
C PHE A 90 -9.65 16.10 -9.08
N MET A 91 -8.40 15.85 -9.49
CA MET A 91 -7.52 14.87 -8.85
C MET A 91 -7.22 15.16 -7.37
N CYS A 92 -7.43 16.41 -6.93
CA CYS A 92 -7.31 16.89 -5.55
C CYS A 92 -8.41 17.90 -5.22
N PRO A 93 -9.14 17.73 -4.09
CA PRO A 93 -10.11 18.72 -3.60
C PRO A 93 -9.47 20.10 -3.42
N GLU A 94 -10.25 21.15 -3.71
CA GLU A 94 -9.76 22.53 -3.65
C GLU A 94 -9.32 22.93 -2.24
N LYS A 95 -10.06 22.53 -1.21
CA LYS A 95 -9.70 22.79 0.19
C LYS A 95 -8.32 22.23 0.53
N GLU A 96 -8.08 20.96 0.18
CA GLU A 96 -6.78 20.30 0.41
C GLU A 96 -5.69 21.00 -0.40
N ARG A 97 -5.94 21.31 -1.67
CA ARG A 97 -4.98 21.98 -2.55
C ARG A 97 -4.51 23.32 -1.96
N ASN A 98 -5.45 24.17 -1.54
CA ASN A 98 -5.16 25.48 -0.94
C ASN A 98 -4.40 25.33 0.39
N GLN A 99 -4.81 24.37 1.23
CA GLN A 99 -4.12 24.08 2.48
C GLN A 99 -2.66 23.66 2.23
N ARG A 100 -2.41 22.82 1.21
CA ARG A 100 -1.08 22.32 0.89
C ARG A 100 -0.18 23.38 0.26
N GLU A 101 -0.73 24.35 -0.47
CA GLU A 101 0.01 25.55 -0.90
C GLU A 101 0.46 26.40 0.29
N GLN A 102 -0.44 26.66 1.25
CA GLN A 102 -0.16 27.43 2.45
C GLN A 102 0.91 26.75 3.33
N LEU A 103 0.80 25.44 3.53
CA LEU A 103 1.73 24.64 4.34
C LEU A 103 3.03 24.28 3.61
N ARG A 104 3.14 24.59 2.30
CA ARG A 104 4.27 24.22 1.44
C ARG A 104 4.50 22.71 1.38
N ASP A 105 3.41 21.95 1.34
CA ASP A 105 3.39 20.48 1.34
C ASP A 105 3.07 19.91 -0.06
N LEU A 106 3.74 20.45 -1.07
CA LEU A 106 3.62 20.04 -2.48
C LEU A 106 4.78 19.11 -2.88
N ALA A 107 4.46 17.93 -3.38
CA ALA A 107 5.44 17.03 -4.00
C ALA A 107 5.96 17.65 -5.30
N VAL A 108 7.12 17.20 -5.76
CA VAL A 108 7.78 17.73 -6.96
C VAL A 108 6.87 17.73 -8.19
N PHE A 109 6.10 16.65 -8.39
CA PHE A 109 5.16 16.51 -9.51
C PHE A 109 3.94 17.43 -9.45
N GLU A 110 3.70 18.07 -8.30
CA GLU A 110 2.53 18.93 -8.09
C GLU A 110 2.89 20.41 -8.23
N ARG A 111 4.16 20.76 -8.45
CA ARG A 111 4.64 22.14 -8.44
C ARG A 111 4.47 22.79 -9.80
N LEU A 112 3.74 23.90 -9.83
CA LEU A 112 3.63 24.73 -11.03
C LEU A 112 4.97 25.42 -11.29
N ASP A 113 5.57 25.19 -12.45
CA ASP A 113 6.88 25.73 -12.85
C ASP A 113 8.00 25.43 -11.81
N GLY A 114 7.89 24.29 -11.11
CA GLY A 114 8.83 23.91 -10.04
C GLY A 114 8.69 24.72 -8.74
N ASN A 115 7.74 25.65 -8.65
CA ASN A 115 7.53 26.48 -7.46
C ASN A 115 6.94 25.66 -6.30
N PRO A 116 7.63 25.54 -5.14
CA PRO A 116 7.16 24.74 -4.01
C PRO A 116 5.93 25.32 -3.28
N ARG A 117 5.46 26.52 -3.65
CA ARG A 117 4.31 27.20 -3.03
C ARG A 117 3.11 27.30 -3.96
N ARG A 118 3.21 26.84 -5.21
CA ARG A 118 2.15 26.96 -6.21
C ARG A 118 1.89 25.63 -6.88
N THR A 119 0.63 25.31 -7.05
CA THR A 119 0.15 24.15 -7.81
C THR A 119 -0.98 24.57 -8.73
N SER A 120 -1.55 23.61 -9.44
CA SER A 120 -2.75 23.77 -10.27
C SER A 120 -3.70 22.60 -10.02
N SER A 121 -4.97 22.76 -10.40
CA SER A 121 -5.95 21.66 -10.37
C SER A 121 -5.56 20.48 -11.26
N SER A 122 -4.75 20.72 -12.29
CA SER A 122 -4.25 19.70 -13.22
C SER A 122 -3.00 18.94 -12.72
N LEU A 123 -2.31 19.44 -11.69
CA LEU A 123 -1.10 18.82 -11.14
C LEU A 123 -1.32 18.21 -9.76
N ALA A 124 -2.11 18.86 -8.91
CA ALA A 124 -2.34 18.43 -7.54
C ALA A 124 -3.10 17.10 -7.48
N VAL A 125 -2.59 16.13 -6.72
CA VAL A 125 -3.28 14.85 -6.47
C VAL A 125 -3.52 14.70 -4.97
N LYS A 126 -4.74 14.28 -4.60
CA LYS A 126 -5.17 14.10 -3.21
C LYS A 126 -4.20 13.20 -2.43
N LYS A 127 -3.68 13.66 -1.30
CA LYS A 127 -2.82 12.88 -0.40
C LYS A 127 -3.61 11.80 0.34
N PHE A 128 -2.93 10.74 0.77
CA PHE A 128 -3.55 9.75 1.66
C PHE A 128 -3.65 10.31 3.09
N CYS A 129 -4.84 10.21 3.69
CA CYS A 129 -5.06 10.66 5.07
C CYS A 129 -5.09 9.45 6.03
N ARG A 130 -4.15 9.38 6.98
CA ARG A 130 -4.08 8.27 7.95
C ARG A 130 -5.25 8.25 8.94
N THR A 131 -5.68 9.43 9.36
CA THR A 131 -6.69 9.64 10.38
C THR A 131 -7.86 10.39 9.76
N ILE A 132 -8.78 9.64 9.16
CA ILE A 132 -10.01 10.19 8.59
C ILE A 132 -11.18 9.82 9.49
N SER A 133 -11.92 10.84 9.92
CA SER A 133 -13.18 10.67 10.65
C SER A 133 -14.30 10.68 9.61
N THR A 134 -15.03 9.58 9.47
CA THR A 134 -16.13 9.47 8.50
C THR A 134 -17.23 10.50 8.71
N LYS A 135 -17.35 11.05 9.92
CA LYS A 135 -18.34 12.08 10.27
C LYS A 135 -18.03 13.46 9.69
N ASP A 136 -16.76 13.75 9.42
CA ASP A 136 -16.30 15.07 8.97
C ASP A 136 -16.10 15.15 7.44
N VAL A 137 -16.17 14.00 6.75
CA VAL A 137 -15.95 13.92 5.30
C VAL A 137 -17.17 14.42 4.55
N GLN A 138 -16.97 15.44 3.72
CA GLN A 138 -18.00 15.94 2.82
C GLN A 138 -17.88 15.30 1.44
N ALA A 139 -18.97 15.30 0.67
CA ALA A 139 -18.96 14.80 -0.71
C ALA A 139 -17.91 15.52 -1.57
N SER A 140 -17.69 16.82 -1.34
CA SER A 140 -16.69 17.63 -2.05
C SER A 140 -15.24 17.26 -1.72
N ASP A 141 -15.00 16.50 -0.64
CA ASP A 141 -13.68 16.00 -0.27
C ASP A 141 -13.35 14.67 -0.96
N LEU A 142 -14.34 14.00 -1.58
CA LEU A 142 -14.21 12.71 -2.25
C LEU A 142 -14.28 12.86 -3.77
N ARG A 143 -13.43 12.12 -4.48
CA ARG A 143 -13.44 12.07 -5.96
C ARG A 143 -14.42 10.98 -6.42
N PRO A 144 -15.32 11.26 -7.38
CA PRO A 144 -16.18 10.24 -7.98
C PRO A 144 -15.35 9.26 -8.83
N LEU A 145 -15.93 8.09 -9.14
CA LEU A 145 -15.27 7.01 -9.87
C LEU A 145 -14.54 7.45 -11.16
N PRO A 146 -15.15 8.25 -12.07
CA PRO A 146 -14.45 8.68 -13.29
C PRO A 146 -13.16 9.47 -12.99
N VAL A 147 -13.21 10.38 -12.01
CA VAL A 147 -12.05 11.18 -11.61
C VAL A 147 -10.99 10.32 -10.96
N LEU A 148 -11.37 9.31 -10.17
CA LEU A 148 -10.43 8.35 -9.58
C LEU A 148 -9.69 7.53 -10.65
N GLU A 149 -10.39 7.10 -11.70
CA GLU A 149 -9.79 6.40 -12.85
C GLU A 149 -8.83 7.28 -13.63
N ASP A 150 -9.24 8.52 -13.95
CA ASP A 150 -8.38 9.47 -14.64
C ASP A 150 -7.15 9.81 -13.81
N THR A 151 -7.31 9.96 -12.49
CA THR A 151 -6.20 10.15 -11.56
C THR A 151 -5.25 8.96 -11.59
N LEU A 152 -5.78 7.73 -11.56
CA LEU A 152 -4.94 6.53 -11.62
C LEU A 152 -4.16 6.46 -12.94
N ASN A 153 -4.83 6.76 -14.07
CA ASN A 153 -4.19 6.78 -15.38
C ASN A 153 -3.09 7.86 -15.46
N TYR A 154 -3.32 9.04 -14.88
CA TYR A 154 -2.30 10.09 -14.73
C TYR A 154 -1.09 9.58 -13.94
N LEU A 155 -1.31 8.95 -12.77
CA LEU A 155 -0.24 8.41 -11.94
C LEU A 155 0.56 7.32 -12.66
N MET A 156 -0.09 6.43 -13.40
CA MET A 156 0.61 5.37 -14.13
C MET A 156 1.51 5.90 -15.24
N LYS A 157 1.16 7.02 -15.88
CA LYS A 157 2.03 7.69 -16.87
C LYS A 157 3.32 8.23 -16.24
N LEU A 158 3.31 8.57 -14.95
CA LEU A 158 4.51 9.03 -14.24
C LEU A 158 5.51 7.90 -13.95
N LEU A 159 5.07 6.64 -13.97
CA LEU A 159 5.92 5.48 -13.64
C LEU A 159 7.07 5.29 -14.64
N ASP A 160 6.88 5.77 -15.87
CA ASP A 160 7.83 5.69 -16.98
C ASP A 160 8.64 7.00 -17.14
N SER A 161 8.39 8.03 -16.33
CA SER A 161 9.18 9.26 -16.34
C SER A 161 10.61 8.99 -15.86
N SER A 162 11.58 9.49 -16.62
CA SER A 162 13.01 9.48 -16.27
C SER A 162 13.48 10.76 -15.59
N ASP A 163 12.57 11.72 -15.33
CA ASP A 163 12.93 13.07 -14.88
C ASP A 163 13.37 13.11 -13.42
N HIS A 164 13.00 12.09 -12.65
CA HIS A 164 13.28 11.98 -11.23
C HIS A 164 13.77 10.58 -10.85
N PRO A 165 14.57 10.45 -9.78
CA PRO A 165 14.92 9.16 -9.20
C PRO A 165 13.68 8.34 -8.90
N PHE A 166 13.76 7.03 -9.10
CA PHE A 166 12.60 6.14 -8.99
C PHE A 166 11.98 6.18 -7.59
N GLU A 167 12.77 6.39 -6.54
CA GLU A 167 12.32 6.51 -5.16
C GLU A 167 11.34 7.68 -5.00
N VAL A 168 11.61 8.80 -5.67
CA VAL A 168 10.74 9.99 -5.65
C VAL A 168 9.43 9.73 -6.39
N VAL A 169 9.50 9.06 -7.54
CA VAL A 169 8.33 8.63 -8.33
C VAL A 169 7.48 7.64 -7.53
N HIS A 170 8.13 6.63 -6.95
CA HIS A 170 7.52 5.61 -6.10
C HIS A 170 6.78 6.25 -4.94
N ASP A 171 7.45 7.08 -4.13
CA ASP A 171 6.84 7.65 -2.92
C ASP A 171 5.60 8.49 -3.24
N PHE A 172 5.62 9.19 -4.37
CA PHE A 172 4.46 9.93 -4.85
C PHE A 172 3.31 9.00 -5.24
N ILE A 173 3.53 8.06 -6.17
CA ILE A 173 2.47 7.15 -6.66
C ILE A 173 1.96 6.25 -5.51
N PHE A 174 2.86 5.77 -4.65
CA PHE A 174 2.55 4.96 -3.48
C PHE A 174 1.57 5.67 -2.53
N ASP A 175 1.80 6.94 -2.23
CA ASP A 175 0.88 7.70 -1.39
C ASP A 175 -0.46 7.95 -2.10
N ARG A 176 -0.42 8.38 -3.37
CA ARG A 176 -1.64 8.77 -4.11
C ARG A 176 -2.54 7.60 -4.46
N THR A 177 -1.98 6.42 -4.74
CA THR A 177 -2.78 5.19 -4.95
C THR A 177 -3.47 4.73 -3.67
N ARG A 178 -2.87 4.94 -2.49
CA ARG A 178 -3.55 4.72 -1.19
C ARG A 178 -4.71 5.69 -0.99
N SER A 179 -4.57 6.94 -1.40
CA SER A 179 -5.66 7.92 -1.38
C SER A 179 -6.82 7.50 -2.31
N ILE A 180 -6.51 6.99 -3.51
CA ILE A 180 -7.53 6.47 -4.44
C ILE A 180 -8.30 5.29 -3.80
N ARG A 181 -7.58 4.31 -3.23
CA ARG A 181 -8.21 3.19 -2.51
C ARG A 181 -9.07 3.65 -1.34
N GLN A 182 -8.62 4.69 -0.62
CA GLN A 182 -9.37 5.28 0.48
C GLN A 182 -10.70 5.87 0.00
N ASP A 183 -10.69 6.65 -1.09
CA ASP A 183 -11.90 7.22 -1.69
C ASP A 183 -12.85 6.14 -2.20
N LEU A 184 -12.34 5.08 -2.85
CA LEU A 184 -13.15 3.94 -3.31
C LEU A 184 -13.85 3.24 -2.14
N SER A 185 -13.12 3.00 -1.04
CA SER A 185 -13.65 2.36 0.15
C SER A 185 -14.67 3.22 0.89
N MET A 186 -14.43 4.53 1.00
CA MET A 186 -15.36 5.46 1.67
C MET A 186 -16.69 5.58 0.93
N GLN A 187 -16.67 5.50 -0.40
CA GLN A 187 -17.85 5.58 -1.24
C GLN A 187 -18.51 4.20 -1.48
N ASN A 188 -17.95 3.13 -0.90
CA ASN A 188 -18.42 1.74 -1.06
C ASN A 188 -18.65 1.34 -2.55
N ILE A 189 -17.67 1.62 -3.41
CA ILE A 189 -17.77 1.33 -4.86
C ILE A 189 -17.08 0.01 -5.18
N PHE A 190 -17.81 -0.94 -5.76
CA PHE A 190 -17.31 -2.29 -6.06
C PHE A 190 -17.76 -2.78 -7.45
N SER A 191 -17.28 -2.15 -8.53
CA SER A 191 -17.59 -2.54 -9.91
C SER A 191 -16.40 -3.15 -10.66
N ASP A 192 -16.63 -3.73 -11.85
CA ASP A 192 -15.57 -4.21 -12.76
C ASP A 192 -14.50 -3.15 -13.06
N ARG A 193 -14.91 -1.88 -13.14
CA ARG A 193 -13.99 -0.75 -13.32
C ARG A 193 -13.05 -0.62 -12.12
N VAL A 194 -13.57 -0.79 -10.90
CA VAL A 194 -12.78 -0.77 -9.67
C VAL A 194 -11.83 -1.97 -9.61
N ILE A 195 -12.27 -3.16 -10.04
CA ILE A 195 -11.38 -4.33 -10.17
C ILE A 195 -10.18 -3.98 -11.06
N TRP A 196 -10.42 -3.45 -12.26
CA TRP A 196 -9.35 -3.04 -13.17
C TRP A 196 -8.40 -2.00 -12.57
N MET A 197 -8.92 -1.05 -11.78
CA MET A 197 -8.09 -0.08 -11.07
C MET A 197 -7.18 -0.75 -10.03
N TYR A 198 -7.71 -1.70 -9.25
CA TYR A 198 -6.93 -2.45 -8.27
C TYR A 198 -5.86 -3.32 -8.96
N GLU A 199 -6.18 -3.95 -10.08
CA GLU A 199 -5.22 -4.68 -10.89
C GLU A 199 -4.04 -3.79 -11.33
N LYS A 200 -4.31 -2.56 -11.77
CA LYS A 200 -3.27 -1.57 -12.08
C LYS A 200 -2.43 -1.18 -10.87
N MET A 201 -3.06 -0.95 -9.71
CA MET A 201 -2.34 -0.61 -8.48
C MET A 201 -1.45 -1.78 -7.99
N VAL A 202 -1.92 -3.01 -8.12
CA VAL A 202 -1.10 -4.21 -7.84
C VAL A 202 0.09 -4.28 -8.80
N LYS A 203 -0.12 -4.09 -10.10
CA LYS A 203 0.97 -4.04 -11.09
C LYS A 203 2.02 -2.97 -10.74
N PHE A 204 1.59 -1.77 -10.35
CA PHE A 204 2.49 -0.73 -9.85
C PHE A 204 3.33 -1.20 -8.67
N HIS A 205 2.71 -1.82 -7.66
CA HIS A 205 3.43 -2.30 -6.49
C HIS A 205 4.43 -3.42 -6.82
N VAL A 206 4.10 -4.33 -7.74
CA VAL A 206 5.02 -5.38 -8.21
C VAL A 206 6.21 -4.77 -8.96
N ILE A 207 5.97 -3.87 -9.91
CA ILE A 207 7.03 -3.17 -10.66
C ILE A 207 7.91 -2.36 -9.69
N SER A 208 7.29 -1.70 -8.71
CA SER A 208 8.02 -0.94 -7.69
C SER A 208 8.86 -1.83 -6.81
N HIS A 209 8.37 -3.01 -6.43
CA HIS A 209 9.12 -3.99 -5.66
C HIS A 209 10.42 -4.39 -6.40
N TYR A 210 10.30 -4.67 -7.69
CA TYR A 210 11.43 -4.98 -8.56
C TYR A 210 12.41 -3.79 -8.70
N LYS A 211 11.90 -2.60 -9.08
CA LYS A 211 12.76 -1.42 -9.31
C LYS A 211 13.48 -0.98 -8.03
N LEU A 212 12.81 -0.99 -6.87
CA LEU A 212 13.41 -0.61 -5.58
C LEU A 212 14.59 -1.52 -5.19
N ARG A 213 14.54 -2.82 -5.49
CA ARG A 213 15.66 -3.75 -5.22
C ARG A 213 16.91 -3.43 -6.04
N ARG A 214 16.75 -2.74 -7.17
CA ARG A 214 17.85 -2.37 -8.08
C ARG A 214 18.38 -0.96 -7.82
N CYS A 215 17.75 -0.21 -6.91
CA CYS A 215 18.19 1.13 -6.54
C CYS A 215 19.53 1.09 -5.79
N LYS A 216 20.47 1.97 -6.17
CA LYS A 216 21.82 2.07 -5.58
C LYS A 216 21.90 3.15 -4.48
N GLY A 217 20.92 3.18 -3.59
CA GLY A 217 20.83 4.15 -2.49
C GLY A 217 21.23 3.56 -1.13
N ASP A 218 20.95 4.31 -0.06
CA ASP A 218 21.15 3.84 1.31
C ASP A 218 20.30 2.59 1.58
N CYS A 219 20.97 1.45 1.84
CA CYS A 219 20.35 0.15 2.05
C CYS A 219 19.28 0.16 3.15
N SER A 220 19.44 0.98 4.19
CA SER A 220 18.49 1.05 5.31
C SER A 220 17.17 1.72 4.92
N ILE A 221 17.26 2.79 4.13
CA ILE A 221 16.10 3.54 3.62
C ILE A 221 15.38 2.69 2.58
N ILE A 222 16.13 2.10 1.64
CA ILE A 222 15.56 1.26 0.58
C ILE A 222 14.85 0.04 1.16
N SER A 223 15.46 -0.64 2.14
CA SER A 223 14.83 -1.77 2.84
C SER A 223 13.49 -1.36 3.47
N SER A 224 13.44 -0.19 4.11
CA SER A 224 12.22 0.34 4.73
C SER A 224 11.13 0.64 3.70
N ILE A 225 11.47 1.32 2.59
CA ILE A 225 10.54 1.62 1.49
C ILE A 225 10.03 0.33 0.86
N HIS A 226 10.94 -0.63 0.63
CA HIS A 226 10.62 -1.93 0.05
C HIS A 226 9.66 -2.74 0.93
N HIS A 227 9.88 -2.75 2.25
CA HIS A 227 8.98 -3.39 3.21
C HIS A 227 7.58 -2.75 3.20
N LEU A 228 7.50 -1.42 3.23
CA LEU A 228 6.22 -0.70 3.15
C LEU A 228 5.50 -0.95 1.82
N ASN A 229 6.23 -1.03 0.71
CA ASN A 229 5.68 -1.39 -0.59
C ASN A 229 5.06 -2.79 -0.56
N LYS A 230 5.76 -3.78 0.01
CA LYS A 230 5.27 -5.15 0.16
C LYS A 230 4.02 -5.22 1.04
N GLU A 231 3.96 -4.47 2.14
CA GLU A 231 2.79 -4.38 3.00
C GLU A 231 1.57 -3.81 2.23
N GLN A 232 1.76 -2.73 1.47
CA GLN A 232 0.65 -2.15 0.70
C GLN A 232 0.24 -2.99 -0.49
N LEU A 233 1.16 -3.68 -1.16
CA LEU A 233 0.87 -4.69 -2.18
C LEU A 233 -0.10 -5.73 -1.62
N THR A 234 0.20 -6.24 -0.44
CA THR A 234 -0.59 -7.28 0.21
C THR A 234 -1.99 -6.78 0.58
N LYS A 235 -2.09 -5.56 1.13
CA LYS A 235 -3.38 -4.92 1.39
C LYS A 235 -4.17 -4.67 0.10
N CYS A 236 -3.49 -4.30 -0.97
CA CYS A 236 -4.11 -4.08 -2.29
C CYS A 236 -4.65 -5.39 -2.88
N LEU A 237 -3.89 -6.49 -2.77
CA LEU A 237 -4.33 -7.83 -3.16
C LEU A 237 -5.53 -8.29 -2.32
N ALA A 238 -5.53 -8.04 -1.01
CA ALA A 238 -6.66 -8.37 -0.14
C ALA A 238 -7.96 -7.73 -0.62
N SER A 239 -7.91 -6.42 -0.90
CA SER A 239 -9.05 -5.69 -1.44
C SER A 239 -9.45 -6.18 -2.83
N LEU A 240 -8.49 -6.47 -3.71
CA LEU A 240 -8.77 -7.01 -5.04
C LEU A 240 -9.46 -8.37 -4.98
N TYR A 241 -9.03 -9.25 -4.08
CA TYR A 241 -9.66 -10.55 -3.89
C TYR A 241 -11.08 -10.42 -3.38
N ASN A 242 -11.32 -9.54 -2.40
CA ASN A 242 -12.68 -9.24 -1.97
C ASN A 242 -13.53 -8.72 -3.13
N LEU A 243 -12.99 -7.84 -3.97
CA LEU A 243 -13.68 -7.33 -5.16
C LEU A 243 -14.06 -8.45 -6.14
N TYR A 244 -13.17 -9.41 -6.39
CA TYR A 244 -13.48 -10.58 -7.22
C TYR A 244 -14.57 -11.46 -6.63
N GLU A 245 -14.64 -11.61 -5.30
CA GLU A 245 -15.70 -12.39 -4.66
C GLU A 245 -17.05 -11.66 -4.72
N VAL A 246 -17.10 -10.37 -4.35
CA VAL A 246 -18.37 -9.62 -4.30
C VAL A 246 -18.97 -9.32 -5.68
N ASN A 247 -18.15 -9.25 -6.74
CA ASN A 247 -18.63 -9.05 -8.12
C ASN A 247 -18.92 -10.37 -8.85
N ARG A 248 -18.75 -11.52 -8.20
CA ARG A 248 -18.94 -12.81 -8.83
C ARG A 248 -20.42 -13.07 -9.13
N SER A 249 -20.79 -13.01 -10.40
CA SER A 249 -22.12 -13.40 -10.87
C SER A 249 -22.06 -14.85 -11.41
N SER A 250 -22.67 -15.80 -10.68
CA SER A 250 -22.84 -17.24 -11.03
C SER A 250 -21.64 -17.91 -11.72
N GLU A 251 -20.73 -18.49 -10.93
CA GLU A 251 -19.56 -19.30 -11.35
C GLU A 251 -18.56 -18.66 -12.34
N SER A 252 -18.83 -17.45 -12.83
CA SER A 252 -17.89 -16.73 -13.68
C SER A 252 -16.63 -16.35 -12.92
N ILE A 253 -15.49 -16.54 -13.57
CA ILE A 253 -14.17 -16.18 -13.05
C ILE A 253 -13.68 -14.97 -13.83
N HIS A 254 -13.17 -13.97 -13.12
CA HIS A 254 -12.57 -12.81 -13.76
C HIS A 254 -11.31 -13.24 -14.51
N ALA A 255 -11.15 -12.75 -15.74
CA ALA A 255 -10.10 -13.20 -16.65
C ALA A 255 -8.68 -13.14 -16.05
N ASN A 256 -8.39 -12.13 -15.22
CA ASN A 256 -7.08 -11.93 -14.62
C ASN A 256 -6.96 -12.48 -13.18
N GLU A 257 -8.03 -13.02 -12.59
CA GLU A 257 -8.03 -13.43 -11.18
C GLU A 257 -6.92 -14.44 -10.89
N ALA A 258 -6.73 -15.43 -11.77
CA ALA A 258 -5.68 -16.42 -11.66
C ALA A 258 -4.27 -15.80 -11.64
N GLU A 259 -4.01 -14.80 -12.51
CA GLU A 259 -2.73 -14.09 -12.57
C GLU A 259 -2.45 -13.36 -11.24
N PHE A 260 -3.42 -12.59 -10.74
CA PHE A 260 -3.24 -11.84 -9.49
C PHE A 260 -3.18 -12.73 -8.25
N ARG A 261 -3.93 -13.85 -8.23
CA ARG A 261 -3.79 -14.87 -7.18
C ARG A 261 -2.40 -15.50 -7.19
N SER A 262 -1.80 -15.70 -8.38
CA SER A 262 -0.46 -16.26 -8.51
C SER A 262 0.62 -15.35 -7.91
N VAL A 263 0.44 -14.01 -8.00
CA VAL A 263 1.34 -13.02 -7.36
C VAL A 263 1.46 -13.29 -5.86
N TYR A 264 0.35 -13.55 -5.18
CA TYR A 264 0.37 -13.85 -3.75
C TYR A 264 1.17 -15.11 -3.41
N VAL A 265 1.07 -16.15 -4.24
CA VAL A 265 1.86 -17.37 -4.06
C VAL A 265 3.36 -17.08 -4.22
N LEU A 266 3.74 -16.32 -5.24
CA LEU A 266 5.14 -15.96 -5.50
C LEU A 266 5.74 -15.05 -4.42
N LEU A 267 4.94 -14.22 -3.75
CA LEU A 267 5.41 -13.43 -2.61
C LEU A 267 5.88 -14.29 -1.41
N HIS A 268 5.55 -15.59 -1.37
CA HIS A 268 6.03 -16.54 -0.36
C HIS A 268 7.39 -17.19 -0.70
N LEU A 269 8.03 -16.78 -1.80
CA LEU A 269 9.45 -17.11 -2.04
C LEU A 269 10.34 -16.46 -0.96
N ASP A 270 9.92 -15.30 -0.45
CA ASP A 270 10.54 -14.66 0.71
C ASP A 270 10.10 -15.37 2.01
N SER A 271 11.04 -16.07 2.65
CA SER A 271 10.85 -16.97 3.79
C SER A 271 10.32 -16.30 5.06
N HIS A 272 10.34 -14.97 5.15
CA HIS A 272 9.93 -14.21 6.33
C HIS A 272 8.46 -13.77 6.33
N THR A 273 7.62 -14.30 5.44
CA THR A 273 6.36 -13.63 5.10
C THR A 273 5.09 -14.36 5.54
N GLN A 274 4.48 -13.90 6.64
CA GLN A 274 3.04 -14.05 6.88
C GLN A 274 2.33 -12.84 6.26
N LEU A 275 1.91 -12.97 5.00
CA LEU A 275 1.36 -11.85 4.22
C LEU A 275 -0.06 -11.46 4.66
N MET A 276 -0.94 -12.43 4.88
CA MET A 276 -2.38 -12.18 5.19
C MET A 276 -2.82 -12.73 6.54
N GLY A 277 -1.87 -12.97 7.46
CA GLY A 277 -2.16 -13.52 8.79
C GLY A 277 -2.60 -14.99 8.79
N GLU A 278 -2.60 -15.66 7.64
CA GLU A 278 -2.93 -17.09 7.51
C GLU A 278 -1.85 -17.86 6.74
N SER A 279 -1.86 -19.19 6.90
CA SER A 279 -0.92 -20.07 6.21
C SER A 279 -1.32 -20.29 4.75
N LEU A 280 -0.33 -20.43 3.87
CA LEU A 280 -0.56 -20.64 2.44
C LEU A 280 -1.47 -21.86 2.13
N PRO A 281 -1.35 -23.02 2.81
CA PRO A 281 -2.28 -24.14 2.61
C PRO A 281 -3.73 -23.82 2.97
N LEU A 282 -3.96 -23.05 4.04
CA LEU A 282 -5.30 -22.63 4.45
C LEU A 282 -5.90 -21.64 3.45
N TRP A 283 -5.08 -20.75 2.90
CA TRP A 283 -5.52 -19.85 1.83
C TRP A 283 -5.93 -20.62 0.56
N PHE A 284 -5.16 -21.65 0.18
CA PHE A 284 -5.47 -22.51 -0.97
C PHE A 284 -6.81 -23.24 -0.85
N SER A 285 -7.22 -23.66 0.36
CA SER A 285 -8.45 -24.43 0.54
C SER A 285 -9.72 -23.63 0.27
N ARG A 286 -9.63 -22.29 0.26
CA ARG A 286 -10.74 -21.38 -0.01
C ARG A 286 -10.83 -20.98 -1.49
N LEU A 287 -9.85 -21.33 -2.32
CA LEU A 287 -9.86 -20.93 -3.72
C LEU A 287 -10.75 -21.84 -4.58
N PRO A 288 -11.44 -21.28 -5.58
CA PRO A 288 -12.21 -22.05 -6.55
C PRO A 288 -11.33 -23.05 -7.33
N PRO A 289 -11.82 -24.27 -7.62
CA PRO A 289 -11.05 -25.25 -8.39
C PRO A 289 -10.52 -24.75 -9.74
N PRO A 290 -11.26 -23.95 -10.55
CA PRO A 290 -10.72 -23.49 -11.83
C PRO A 290 -9.56 -22.48 -11.66
N ILE A 291 -9.53 -21.69 -10.57
CA ILE A 291 -8.38 -20.83 -10.23
C ILE A 291 -7.16 -21.69 -9.89
N ILE A 292 -7.33 -22.73 -9.07
CA ILE A 292 -6.22 -23.61 -8.67
C ILE A 292 -5.63 -24.35 -9.88
N LYS A 293 -6.49 -24.73 -10.84
CA LYS A 293 -6.11 -25.45 -12.07
C LYS A 293 -5.58 -24.55 -13.19
N SER A 294 -5.64 -23.22 -13.03
CA SER A 294 -5.14 -22.27 -14.01
C SER A 294 -3.63 -22.43 -14.28
N LYS A 295 -3.19 -22.00 -15.47
CA LYS A 295 -1.77 -22.07 -15.85
C LYS A 295 -0.91 -21.20 -14.94
N GLU A 296 -1.39 -20.02 -14.56
CA GLU A 296 -0.70 -19.05 -13.71
C GLU A 296 -0.47 -19.61 -12.31
N MET A 297 -1.48 -20.29 -11.75
CA MET A 297 -1.40 -20.87 -10.43
C MET A 297 -0.51 -22.12 -10.40
N ASN A 298 -0.63 -22.98 -11.41
CA ASN A 298 0.25 -24.15 -11.54
C ASN A 298 1.71 -23.75 -11.71
N PHE A 299 1.99 -22.72 -12.52
CA PHE A 299 3.32 -22.11 -12.63
C PHE A 299 3.83 -21.66 -11.25
N ALA A 300 3.09 -20.80 -10.54
CA ALA A 300 3.55 -20.26 -9.26
C ALA A 300 3.80 -21.35 -8.20
N ARG A 301 2.95 -22.38 -8.16
CA ARG A 301 3.13 -23.55 -7.29
C ARG A 301 4.39 -24.34 -7.62
N ARG A 302 4.67 -24.58 -8.91
CA ARG A 302 5.89 -25.28 -9.34
C ARG A 302 7.14 -24.50 -8.99
N VAL A 303 7.16 -23.20 -9.30
CA VAL A 303 8.28 -22.30 -8.97
C VAL A 303 8.55 -22.32 -7.46
N LEU A 304 7.52 -22.11 -6.64
CA LEU A 304 7.66 -22.12 -5.18
C LEU A 304 8.15 -23.48 -4.67
N ARG A 305 7.68 -24.60 -5.25
CA ARG A 305 8.14 -25.94 -4.89
C ARG A 305 9.61 -26.15 -5.24
N PHE A 306 10.01 -25.83 -6.47
CA PHE A 306 11.39 -26.01 -6.92
C PHE A 306 12.36 -25.16 -6.11
N PHE A 307 12.00 -23.92 -5.80
CA PHE A 307 12.79 -23.05 -4.94
C PHE A 307 12.98 -23.64 -3.54
N ARG A 308 11.89 -24.07 -2.88
CA ARG A 308 11.94 -24.68 -1.54
C ARG A 308 12.71 -26.00 -1.48
N MET A 309 12.75 -26.74 -2.59
CA MET A 309 13.50 -27.99 -2.71
C MET A 309 14.97 -27.78 -3.10
N GLY A 310 15.41 -26.53 -3.36
CA GLY A 310 16.75 -26.24 -3.90
C GLY A 310 16.99 -26.78 -5.31
N ASN A 311 15.94 -27.03 -6.09
CA ASN A 311 16.03 -27.54 -7.46
C ASN A 311 16.14 -26.38 -8.47
N TYR A 312 17.30 -25.74 -8.49
CA TYR A 312 17.54 -24.53 -9.28
C TYR A 312 17.48 -24.77 -10.80
N MET A 313 17.85 -25.95 -11.28
CA MET A 313 17.76 -26.29 -12.71
C MET A 313 16.31 -26.21 -13.22
N HIS A 314 15.37 -26.83 -12.49
CA HIS A 314 13.95 -26.79 -12.87
C HIS A 314 13.32 -25.43 -12.55
N PHE A 315 13.77 -24.76 -11.48
CA PHE A 315 13.34 -23.40 -11.15
C PHE A 315 13.64 -22.43 -12.30
N LEU A 316 14.91 -22.33 -12.71
CA LEU A 316 15.34 -21.45 -13.81
C LEU A 316 14.72 -21.85 -15.14
N GLY A 317 14.68 -23.15 -15.45
CA GLY A 317 14.06 -23.66 -16.67
C GLY A 317 12.57 -23.29 -16.77
N THR A 318 11.82 -23.45 -15.68
CA THR A 318 10.39 -23.10 -15.63
C THR A 318 10.16 -21.59 -15.80
N ILE A 319 10.97 -20.77 -15.14
CA ILE A 319 10.89 -19.31 -15.25
C ILE A 319 11.13 -18.87 -16.69
N ALA A 320 12.20 -19.37 -17.32
CA ALA A 320 12.57 -19.00 -18.67
C ALA A 320 11.52 -19.39 -19.72
N SER A 321 10.81 -20.50 -19.52
CA SER A 321 9.84 -21.01 -20.51
C SER A 321 8.43 -20.46 -20.34
N GLU A 322 8.00 -20.13 -19.12
CA GLU A 322 6.58 -19.92 -18.82
C GLU A 322 6.24 -18.63 -18.06
N ALA A 323 7.22 -17.93 -17.47
CA ALA A 323 6.92 -16.79 -16.61
C ALA A 323 6.24 -15.65 -17.37
N THR A 324 5.13 -15.14 -16.85
CA THR A 324 4.61 -13.85 -17.34
C THR A 324 5.51 -12.71 -16.88
N TYR A 325 5.41 -11.57 -17.56
CA TYR A 325 6.16 -10.37 -17.20
C TYR A 325 5.96 -9.94 -15.74
N LEU A 326 4.72 -10.05 -15.23
CA LEU A 326 4.40 -9.71 -13.85
C LEU A 326 5.04 -10.68 -12.86
N GLN A 327 5.01 -11.98 -13.17
CA GLN A 327 5.60 -13.02 -12.34
C GLN A 327 7.13 -12.94 -12.34
N SER A 328 7.76 -12.65 -13.49
CA SER A 328 9.21 -12.50 -13.59
C SER A 328 9.76 -11.40 -12.68
N TYR A 329 9.01 -10.30 -12.50
CA TYR A 329 9.43 -9.21 -11.60
C TYR A 329 9.51 -9.61 -10.13
N LEU A 330 8.70 -10.57 -9.70
CA LEU A 330 8.71 -11.07 -8.33
C LEU A 330 9.80 -12.10 -8.11
N ILE A 331 10.13 -12.87 -9.15
CA ILE A 331 11.03 -14.01 -9.07
C ILE A 331 12.49 -13.61 -9.32
N GLU A 332 12.73 -12.59 -10.15
CA GLU A 332 14.09 -12.16 -10.54
C GLU A 332 15.07 -11.95 -9.38
N PRO A 333 14.67 -11.38 -8.22
CA PRO A 333 15.57 -11.24 -7.08
C PRO A 333 16.16 -12.56 -6.57
N PHE A 334 15.46 -13.67 -6.77
CA PHE A 334 15.84 -15.02 -6.32
C PHE A 334 16.63 -15.81 -7.38
N ILE A 335 16.92 -15.21 -8.53
CA ILE A 335 17.77 -15.82 -9.58
C ILE A 335 19.25 -15.56 -9.28
N SER A 336 19.56 -14.46 -8.58
CA SER A 336 20.93 -14.03 -8.25
C SER A 336 21.38 -14.36 -6.81
N GLU A 337 20.49 -14.95 -6.00
CA GLU A 337 20.81 -15.54 -4.69
C GLU A 337 21.27 -16.99 -4.87
#